data_AF-A0A832T9T6-F1
#
_entry.id   AF-A0A832T9T6-F1
#
_cell.length_a   1.000
_cell.length_b   1.000
_cell.length_c   1.000
_cell.angle_alpha   90.00
_cell.angle_beta   90.00
_cell.angle_gamma   90.00
#
_symmetry.space_group_name_H-M   'P 1'
#
loop_
_entity.id
_entity.type
_entity.pdbx_description
1 polymer ?
#
loop_
_entity_poly.entity_id
_entity_poly.type
_entity_poly.pdbx_seq_one_letter_code
_entity_poly.pdbx_strand_id
1 'polypeptide(L)'
;MSYDIAEEFLRRAKDYLRASELLFQQGFYDASALNSEVSAQLSLKGLLYKLGVEPSRTHGIRELLSLVYTRLGDERIRDFIRDNREKLIILENIRGKSQYGLPPVSKDEAEIALFITKEILKIVESLWNL
;
A
#
# COMPACT_ATOMS: atom_id res chain seq x y z
N MET A 1 14.19 16.56 -9.00
CA MET A 1 12.92 16.30 -9.73
C MET A 1 12.34 14.93 -9.41
N SER A 2 12.93 13.79 -9.83
CA SER A 2 12.40 12.44 -9.45
C SER A 2 12.47 12.16 -7.95
N TYR A 3 13.51 12.67 -7.27
CA TYR A 3 13.70 12.51 -5.84
C TYR A 3 12.66 13.28 -5.02
N ASP A 4 12.38 14.54 -5.38
CA ASP A 4 11.34 15.36 -4.73
C ASP A 4 9.94 14.74 -4.89
N ILE A 5 9.67 14.14 -6.06
CA ILE A 5 8.44 13.39 -6.31
C ILE A 5 8.36 12.18 -5.37
N ALA A 6 9.44 11.41 -5.25
CA ALA A 6 9.48 10.23 -4.39
C ALA A 6 9.18 10.58 -2.92
N GLU A 7 9.83 11.61 -2.38
CA GLU A 7 9.61 12.05 -1.00
C GLU A 7 8.17 12.53 -0.75
N GLU A 8 7.60 13.29 -1.69
CA GLU A 8 6.21 13.75 -1.56
C GLU A 8 5.20 12.60 -1.59
N PHE A 9 5.45 11.56 -2.40
CA PHE A 9 4.63 10.34 -2.40
C PHE A 9 4.71 9.60 -1.06
N LEU A 10 5.93 9.44 -0.51
CA LEU A 10 6.10 8.76 0.78
C LEU A 10 5.49 9.56 1.93
N ARG A 11 5.64 10.89 1.94
CA ARG A 11 5.00 11.77 2.91
C ARG A 11 3.48 11.61 2.90
N ARG A 12 2.86 11.66 1.71
CA ARG A 12 1.42 11.45 1.55
C ARG A 12 1.00 10.06 2.00
N ALA A 13 1.77 9.01 1.67
CA ALA A 13 1.48 7.65 2.14
C ALA A 13 1.34 7.61 3.66
N LYS A 14 2.25 8.25 4.40
CA LYS A 14 2.19 8.34 5.87
C LYS A 14 0.95 9.10 6.36
N ASP A 15 0.56 10.19 5.70
CA ASP A 15 -0.68 10.90 6.02
C ASP A 15 -1.92 10.02 5.83
N TYR A 16 -1.98 9.28 4.72
CA TYR A 16 -3.08 8.36 4.42
C TYR A 16 -3.14 7.19 5.41
N LEU A 17 -1.99 6.64 5.82
CA LEU A 17 -1.95 5.64 6.89
C LEU A 17 -2.52 6.20 8.19
N ARG A 18 -2.08 7.39 8.60
CA ARG A 18 -2.57 8.03 9.83
C ARG A 18 -4.09 8.28 9.77
N ALA A 19 -4.59 8.73 8.62
CA ALA A 19 -6.02 8.89 8.40
C ALA A 19 -6.76 7.55 8.52
N SER A 20 -6.20 6.49 7.92
CA SER A 20 -6.77 5.14 8.01
C SER A 20 -6.90 4.65 9.45
N GLU A 21 -5.87 4.85 10.29
CA GLU A 21 -5.89 4.46 11.71
C GLU A 21 -6.98 5.18 12.50
N LEU A 22 -7.12 6.50 12.31
CA LEU A 22 -8.15 7.30 12.97
C LEU A 22 -9.56 6.87 12.54
N LEU A 23 -9.76 6.65 11.24
CA LEU A 23 -11.05 6.21 10.69
C LEU A 23 -11.44 4.82 11.20
N PHE A 24 -10.48 3.90 11.31
CA PHE A 24 -10.72 2.56 11.86
C PHE A 24 -11.23 2.63 13.31
N GLN A 25 -10.57 3.44 14.15
CA GLN A 25 -10.94 3.61 15.55
C GLN A 25 -12.37 4.18 15.71
N GLN A 26 -12.81 5.01 14.76
CA GLN A 26 -14.15 5.60 14.76
C GLN A 26 -15.20 4.70 14.08
N GLY A 27 -14.83 3.50 13.61
CA GLY A 27 -15.76 2.55 12.97
C GLY A 27 -16.05 2.85 11.49
N PHE A 28 -15.34 3.78 10.86
CA PHE A 28 -15.49 4.09 9.44
C PHE A 28 -14.66 3.11 8.59
N TYR A 29 -15.05 1.84 8.56
CA TYR A 29 -14.26 0.74 7.98
C TYR A 29 -14.02 0.88 6.48
N ASP A 30 -15.03 1.25 5.68
CA ASP A 30 -14.85 1.47 4.23
C ASP A 30 -13.82 2.58 3.95
N ALA A 31 -13.95 3.71 4.66
CA ALA A 31 -13.03 4.82 4.49
C ALA A 31 -11.62 4.47 4.99
N SER A 32 -11.50 3.79 6.12
CA SER A 32 -10.23 3.29 6.65
C SER A 32 -9.53 2.39 5.65
N ALA A 33 -10.23 1.35 5.18
CA ALA A 33 -9.74 0.40 4.19
C ALA A 33 -9.24 1.12 2.92
N LEU A 34 -10.04 2.04 2.36
CA LEU A 34 -9.64 2.81 1.19
C LEU A 34 -8.38 3.65 1.44
N ASN A 35 -8.26 4.30 2.60
CA ASN A 35 -7.05 5.06 2.96
C ASN A 35 -5.83 4.14 3.11
N SER A 36 -5.99 2.92 3.62
CA SER A 36 -4.93 1.91 3.68
C SER A 36 -4.43 1.52 2.28
N GLU A 37 -5.35 1.31 1.33
CA GLU A 37 -5.01 0.96 -0.04
C GLU A 37 -4.26 2.10 -0.75
N VAL A 38 -4.74 3.34 -0.60
CA VAL A 38 -4.06 4.54 -1.14
C VAL A 38 -2.66 4.69 -0.55
N SER A 39 -2.51 4.53 0.76
CA SER A 39 -1.21 4.60 1.45
C SER A 39 -0.22 3.58 0.88
N ALA A 40 -0.64 2.32 0.73
CA ALA A 40 0.20 1.26 0.20
C ALA A 40 0.64 1.58 -1.25
N GLN A 41 -0.28 2.00 -2.12
CA GLN A 41 0.07 2.40 -3.48
C GLN A 41 1.08 3.55 -3.51
N LEU A 42 0.85 4.61 -2.74
CA LEU A 42 1.71 5.80 -2.75
C LEU A 42 3.11 5.47 -2.24
N SER A 43 3.24 4.67 -1.18
CA SER A 43 4.55 4.28 -0.65
C SER A 43 5.38 3.49 -1.68
N LEU A 44 4.77 2.51 -2.35
CA LEU A 44 5.42 1.71 -3.38
C LEU A 44 5.77 2.54 -4.62
N LYS A 45 4.86 3.41 -5.07
CA LYS A 45 5.11 4.31 -6.20
C LYS A 45 6.23 5.31 -5.88
N GLY A 46 6.26 5.85 -4.67
CA GLY A 46 7.35 6.69 -4.19
C GLY A 46 8.70 5.96 -4.24
N LEU A 47 8.74 4.69 -3.82
CA LEU A 47 9.96 3.89 -3.86
C LEU A 47 10.41 3.65 -5.30
N LEU A 48 9.49 3.32 -6.21
CA LEU A 48 9.79 3.16 -7.64
C LEU A 48 10.35 4.44 -8.26
N TYR A 49 9.76 5.61 -7.96
CA TYR A 49 10.30 6.90 -8.40
C TYR A 49 11.72 7.15 -7.86
N LYS A 50 12.01 6.79 -6.60
CA LYS A 50 13.37 6.87 -6.04
C LYS A 50 14.35 5.98 -6.82
N LEU A 51 13.89 4.80 -7.24
CA LEU A 51 14.68 3.82 -8.01
C LEU A 51 14.79 4.15 -9.51
N GLY A 52 14.25 5.29 -9.95
CA GLY A 52 14.25 5.73 -11.35
C GLY A 52 13.27 4.98 -12.24
N VAL A 53 12.27 4.32 -11.65
CA VAL A 53 11.21 3.60 -12.36
C VAL A 53 9.93 4.43 -12.31
N GLU A 54 9.35 4.76 -13.45
CA GLU A 54 8.05 5.44 -13.50
C GLU A 54 6.92 4.42 -13.43
N PRO A 55 6.17 4.35 -12.32
CA PRO A 55 5.06 3.41 -12.19
C PRO A 55 3.85 3.87 -13.01
N SER A 56 3.12 2.92 -13.61
CA SER A 56 1.85 3.24 -14.26
C SER A 56 0.82 3.75 -13.23
N ARG A 57 -0.18 4.49 -13.73
CA ARG A 57 -1.24 5.04 -12.89
C ARG A 57 -2.12 3.94 -12.28
N THR A 58 -2.30 2.82 -12.98
CA THR A 58 -3.30 1.80 -12.68
C THR A 58 -2.77 0.55 -11.98
N HIS A 59 -1.46 0.40 -11.80
CA HIS A 59 -0.91 -0.81 -11.19
C HIS A 59 -1.52 -1.10 -9.81
N GLY A 60 -1.90 -2.35 -9.61
CA GLY A 60 -2.33 -2.87 -8.33
C GLY A 60 -1.15 -3.08 -7.36
N ILE A 61 -1.45 -3.30 -6.08
CA ILE A 61 -0.45 -3.45 -5.02
C ILE A 61 0.54 -4.58 -5.32
N ARG A 62 0.05 -5.73 -5.83
CA ARG A 62 0.91 -6.90 -6.09
C ARG A 62 1.82 -6.68 -7.29
N GLU A 63 1.35 -5.95 -8.31
CA GLU A 63 2.16 -5.57 -9.46
C GLU A 63 3.25 -4.56 -9.06
N LEU A 64 2.90 -3.56 -8.25
CA LEU A 64 3.87 -2.61 -7.70
C LEU A 64 4.96 -3.32 -6.88
N LEU A 65 4.59 -4.25 -6.00
CA LEU A 65 5.56 -5.05 -5.25
C LEU A 65 6.46 -5.89 -6.18
N SER A 66 5.88 -6.48 -7.23
CA SER A 66 6.64 -7.25 -8.23
C SER A 66 7.63 -6.38 -9.02
N LEU A 67 7.28 -5.13 -9.32
CA LEU A 67 8.18 -4.16 -9.95
C LEU A 67 9.33 -3.78 -9.01
N VAL A 68 9.06 -3.55 -7.73
CA VAL A 68 10.11 -3.28 -6.74
C VAL A 68 11.05 -4.48 -6.63
N TYR A 69 10.53 -5.70 -6.55
CA TYR A 69 11.34 -6.92 -6.55
C TYR A 69 12.19 -7.05 -7.82
N THR A 70 11.62 -6.83 -8.99
CA THR A 70 12.35 -6.88 -10.28
C THR A 70 13.50 -5.87 -10.31
N ARG A 71 13.31 -4.70 -9.68
CA ARG A 71 14.31 -3.62 -9.67
C ARG A 71 15.45 -3.84 -8.67
N LEU A 72 15.17 -4.46 -7.53
CA LEU A 72 16.12 -4.61 -6.40
C LEU A 72 16.64 -6.03 -6.19
N GLY A 73 15.92 -7.06 -6.60
CA GLY A 73 16.24 -8.47 -6.35
C GLY A 73 16.17 -8.88 -4.87
N ASP A 74 15.47 -8.11 -4.03
CA ASP A 74 15.42 -8.36 -2.60
C ASP A 74 14.41 -9.48 -2.26
N GLU A 75 14.92 -10.64 -1.84
CA GLU A 75 14.10 -11.81 -1.48
C GLU A 75 13.08 -11.52 -0.36
N ARG A 76 13.31 -10.51 0.49
CA ARG A 76 12.33 -10.09 1.52
C ARG A 76 11.00 -9.67 0.89
N ILE A 77 11.04 -9.06 -0.30
CA ILE A 77 9.83 -8.66 -1.03
C ILE A 77 9.11 -9.90 -1.55
N ARG A 78 9.86 -10.85 -2.12
CA ARG A 78 9.32 -12.09 -2.66
C ARG A 78 8.65 -12.93 -1.57
N ASP A 79 9.33 -13.12 -0.45
CA ASP A 79 8.80 -13.82 0.71
C ASP A 79 7.56 -13.10 1.26
N PHE A 80 7.59 -11.77 1.38
CA PHE A 80 6.44 -11.00 1.80
C PHE A 80 5.21 -11.20 0.90
N ILE A 81 5.38 -11.16 -0.43
CA ILE A 81 4.30 -11.41 -1.39
C ILE A 81 3.74 -12.82 -1.23
N ARG A 82 4.62 -13.84 -1.11
CA ARG A 82 4.23 -15.24 -0.95
C ARG A 82 3.42 -15.44 0.32
N ASP A 83 3.93 -14.95 1.44
CA ASP A 83 3.39 -15.23 2.78
C ASP A 83 2.12 -14.42 3.08
N ASN A 84 1.86 -13.34 2.32
CA ASN A 84 0.71 -12.46 2.51
C ASN A 84 -0.27 -12.44 1.33
N ARG A 85 -0.20 -13.41 0.42
CA ARG A 85 -0.98 -13.42 -0.83
C ARG A 85 -2.46 -13.11 -0.65
N GLU A 86 -3.13 -13.75 0.30
CA GLU A 86 -4.57 -13.53 0.56
C GLU A 86 -4.86 -12.13 1.09
N LYS A 87 -4.04 -11.62 2.01
CA LYS A 87 -4.16 -10.26 2.58
C LYS A 87 -3.94 -9.19 1.51
N LEU A 88 -3.00 -9.43 0.60
CA LEU A 88 -2.73 -8.54 -0.53
C LEU A 88 -3.89 -8.52 -1.55
N ILE A 89 -4.54 -9.66 -1.79
CA ILE A 89 -5.76 -9.71 -2.61
C ILE A 89 -6.89 -8.90 -1.97
N ILE A 90 -7.07 -9.02 -0.66
CA ILE A 90 -8.04 -8.20 0.08
C ILE A 90 -7.72 -6.72 -0.10
N LEU A 91 -6.48 -6.30 0.18
CA LEU A 91 -6.07 -4.90 0.05
C LEU A 91 -6.31 -4.33 -1.35
N GLU A 92 -6.01 -5.10 -2.40
CA GLU A 92 -6.15 -4.65 -3.79
C GLU A 92 -7.62 -4.51 -4.23
N ASN A 93 -8.51 -5.35 -3.71
CA ASN A 93 -9.94 -5.32 -4.04
C ASN A 93 -10.73 -4.24 -3.24
N ILE A 94 -10.15 -3.73 -2.15
CA ILE A 94 -10.81 -2.77 -1.26
C ILE A 94 -11.29 -1.53 -1.99
N ARG A 95 -10.52 -0.99 -2.95
CA ARG A 95 -10.94 0.23 -3.65
C ARG A 95 -12.31 0.07 -4.32
N GLY A 96 -12.50 -1.03 -5.05
CA GLY A 96 -13.79 -1.32 -5.67
C GLY A 96 -14.88 -1.57 -4.63
N LYS A 97 -14.56 -2.32 -3.57
CA LYS A 97 -15.53 -2.67 -2.53
C LYS A 97 -15.97 -1.48 -1.66
N SER A 98 -15.03 -0.68 -1.14
CA SER A 98 -15.32 0.50 -0.32
C SER A 98 -16.13 1.58 -1.04
N GLN A 99 -16.02 1.66 -2.37
CA GLN A 99 -16.69 2.69 -3.15
C GLN A 99 -18.04 2.23 -3.73
N TYR A 100 -18.16 0.95 -4.10
CA TYR A 100 -19.30 0.45 -4.87
C TYR A 100 -19.82 -0.91 -4.41
N GLY A 101 -19.15 -1.55 -3.46
CA GLY A 101 -19.43 -2.92 -3.05
C GLY A 101 -20.62 -3.04 -2.11
N LEU A 102 -21.38 -4.13 -2.30
CA LEU A 102 -22.39 -4.60 -1.36
C LEU A 102 -22.15 -6.11 -1.13
N PRO A 103 -21.99 -6.57 0.13
CA PRO A 103 -21.98 -5.80 1.38
C PRO A 103 -20.74 -4.87 1.52
N PRO A 104 -20.78 -3.87 2.42
CA PRO A 104 -19.66 -2.98 2.69
C PRO A 104 -18.44 -3.73 3.24
N VAL A 105 -17.31 -3.05 3.33
CA VAL A 105 -16.09 -3.61 3.94
C VAL A 105 -16.35 -3.95 5.40
N SER A 106 -16.03 -5.18 5.78
CA SER A 106 -16.15 -5.62 7.18
C SER A 106 -15.04 -5.02 8.04
N LYS A 107 -15.24 -5.03 9.37
CA LYS A 107 -14.18 -4.66 10.32
C LYS A 107 -12.91 -5.48 10.10
N ASP A 108 -13.05 -6.79 9.89
CA ASP A 108 -11.92 -7.72 9.71
C ASP A 108 -11.16 -7.42 8.41
N GLU A 109 -11.87 -7.11 7.33
CA GLU A 109 -11.23 -6.71 6.06
C GLU A 109 -10.49 -5.38 6.21
N ALA A 110 -11.08 -4.39 6.90
CA ALA A 110 -10.42 -3.13 7.18
C ALA A 110 -9.19 -3.30 8.10
N GLU A 111 -9.25 -4.21 9.08
CA GLU A 111 -8.13 -4.54 9.95
C GLU A 111 -6.99 -5.20 9.16
N ILE A 112 -7.31 -6.17 8.29
CA ILE A 112 -6.34 -6.79 7.39
C ILE A 112 -5.69 -5.74 6.48
N ALA A 113 -6.48 -4.82 5.94
CA ALA A 113 -5.98 -3.74 5.08
C ALA A 113 -4.99 -2.85 5.82
N LEU A 114 -5.35 -2.41 7.03
CA LEU A 114 -4.51 -1.57 7.85
C LEU A 114 -3.22 -2.29 8.25
N PHE A 115 -3.32 -3.56 8.66
CA PHE A 115 -2.18 -4.39 9.00
C PHE A 115 -1.21 -4.52 7.83
N ILE A 116 -1.69 -4.96 6.66
CA ILE A 116 -0.81 -5.24 5.53
C ILE A 116 -0.20 -3.96 4.95
N THR A 117 -0.92 -2.83 4.96
CA THR A 117 -0.37 -1.53 4.59
C THR A 117 0.77 -1.10 5.50
N LYS A 118 0.67 -1.35 6.82
CA LYS A 118 1.78 -1.07 7.76
C LYS A 118 3.01 -1.91 7.45
N GLU A 119 2.83 -3.19 7.14
CA GLU A 119 3.94 -4.06 6.77
C GLU A 119 4.60 -3.62 5.45
N ILE A 120 3.81 -3.22 4.46
CA ILE A 120 4.32 -2.63 3.20
C ILE A 120 5.14 -1.38 3.49
N LEU A 121 4.65 -0.46 4.33
CA LEU A 121 5.39 0.76 4.66
C LEU A 121 6.72 0.45 5.36
N LYS A 122 6.75 -0.52 6.29
CA LYS A 122 8.01 -0.95 6.92
C LYS A 122 9.02 -1.46 5.91
N ILE A 123 8.58 -2.26 4.93
CA ILE A 123 9.45 -2.73 3.84
C ILE A 123 9.96 -1.54 3.04
N VAL A 124 9.08 -0.63 2.61
CA VAL A 124 9.45 0.57 1.85
C VAL A 124 10.47 1.41 2.61
N GLU A 125 10.25 1.69 3.89
CA GLU A 125 11.17 2.47 4.73
C GLU A 125 12.53 1.78 4.90
N SER A 126 12.54 0.46 5.03
CA SER A 126 13.80 -0.31 5.11
C SER A 126 14.61 -0.24 3.81
N LEU A 127 13.93 -0.17 2.66
CA LEU A 127 14.54 -0.06 1.33
C LEU A 127 14.85 1.38 0.95
N TRP A 128 14.21 2.36 1.59
CA TRP A 128 14.39 3.78 1.28
C TRP A 128 15.79 4.29 1.60
N ASN A 129 16.39 3.75 2.66
CA ASN A 129 17.71 4.16 3.15
C ASN A 129 18.88 3.41 2.48
N LEU A 130 18.59 2.57 1.49
CA LEU A 130 19.58 2.00 0.57
C LEU A 130 19.89 2.99 -0.56
#